data_AF-A0A378K9S3-F1
#
_entry.id   AF-A0A378K9S3-F1
#
_cell.length_a   1.000
_cell.length_b   1.000
_cell.length_c   1.000
_cell.angle_alpha   90.00
_cell.angle_beta   90.00
_cell.angle_gamma   90.00
#
_symmetry.space_group_name_H-M   'P 1'
#
loop_
_entity.id
_entity.type
_entity.pdbx_description
1 polymer ?
#
loop_
_entity_poly.entity_id
_entity_poly.type
_entity_poly.pdbx_seq_one_letter_code
_entity_poly.pdbx_strand_id
1 'polypeptide(L)'
;MVVSLDKLHAFTQSELTDYFKDLEKIMDEAQVVAPILLSSSNHAVCFYYDKNIRKWVYVDINDFARFPNLMSYTRELDSNSLAKSIFFFTFV
;
A
#
# COMPACT_ATOMS: atom_id res chain seq x y z
N MET A 1 5.48 -2.93 -12.50
CA MET A 1 4.75 -4.20 -12.39
C MET A 1 3.34 -3.85 -11.93
N VAL A 2 2.33 -4.07 -12.78
CA VAL A 2 0.92 -3.89 -12.39
C VAL A 2 0.47 -5.24 -11.84
N VAL A 3 0.28 -5.33 -10.52
CA VAL A 3 -0.32 -6.51 -9.90
C VAL A 3 -1.83 -6.37 -10.06
N SER A 4 -2.40 -7.01 -11.09
CA SER A 4 -3.86 -7.13 -11.17
C SER A 4 -4.33 -8.12 -10.11
N LEU A 5 -5.14 -7.63 -9.18
CA LEU A 5 -5.90 -8.44 -8.22
C LEU A 5 -7.19 -9.01 -8.86
N ASP A 6 -7.21 -9.24 -10.19
CA ASP A 6 -8.36 -9.76 -10.96
C ASP A 6 -8.76 -11.21 -10.65
N LYS A 7 -8.09 -11.86 -9.70
CA LYS A 7 -8.57 -13.11 -9.12
C LYS A 7 -9.04 -12.82 -7.71
N LEU A 8 -10.26 -13.23 -7.43
CA LEU A 8 -10.98 -13.13 -6.15
C LEU A 8 -10.28 -13.98 -5.06
N HIS A 9 -8.98 -13.76 -4.83
CA HIS A 9 -8.32 -14.11 -3.60
C HIS A 9 -8.69 -13.02 -2.60
N ALA A 10 -9.81 -13.23 -1.92
CA ALA A 10 -10.14 -12.48 -0.73
C ALA A 10 -9.09 -12.82 0.33
N PHE A 11 -7.96 -12.13 0.31
CA PHE A 11 -7.04 -12.17 1.44
C PHE A 11 -7.82 -11.75 2.67
N THR A 12 -7.77 -12.53 3.74
CA THR A 12 -8.04 -12.01 5.07
C THR A 12 -7.02 -10.91 5.38
N GLN A 13 -7.35 -10.02 6.32
CA GLN A 13 -6.40 -8.98 6.74
C GLN A 13 -5.07 -9.57 7.25
N SER A 14 -5.10 -10.76 7.86
CA SER A 14 -3.88 -11.47 8.31
C SER A 14 -3.04 -11.93 7.12
N GLU A 15 -3.65 -12.59 6.13
CA GLU A 15 -2.93 -13.06 4.94
C GLU A 15 -2.37 -11.89 4.14
N LEU A 16 -3.09 -10.76 4.07
CA LEU A 16 -2.58 -9.55 3.43
C LEU A 16 -1.40 -8.94 4.21
N THR A 17 -1.44 -8.99 5.54
CA THR A 17 -0.32 -8.54 6.38
C THR A 17 0.91 -9.41 6.15
N ASP A 18 0.74 -10.72 6.09
CA ASP A 18 1.84 -11.65 5.86
C ASP A 18 2.40 -11.52 4.44
N TYR A 19 1.53 -11.31 3.45
CA TYR A 19 1.94 -10.95 2.09
C TYR A 19 2.85 -9.71 2.07
N PHE A 20 2.48 -8.63 2.77
CA PHE A 20 3.33 -7.44 2.83
C PHE A 20 4.65 -7.70 3.55
N LYS A 21 4.68 -8.48 4.64
CA LYS A 21 5.95 -8.85 5.30
C LYS A 21 6.87 -9.65 4.39
N ASP A 22 6.32 -10.56 3.60
CA ASP A 22 7.12 -11.30 2.63
C ASP A 22 7.63 -10.38 1.51
N LEU A 23 6.82 -9.41 1.10
CA LEU A 23 7.23 -8.38 0.16
C LEU A 23 8.33 -7.47 0.72
N GLU A 24 8.30 -7.12 2.02
CA GLU A 24 9.37 -6.35 2.68
C GLU A 24 10.73 -7.05 2.52
N LYS A 25 10.78 -8.38 2.73
CA LYS A 25 12.02 -9.16 2.57
C LYS A 25 12.56 -9.09 1.15
N ILE A 26 11.67 -9.21 0.16
CA ILE A 26 12.04 -9.12 -1.26
C ILE A 26 12.54 -7.71 -1.59
N MET A 27 11.87 -6.68 -1.06
CA MET A 27 12.22 -5.28 -1.32
C MET A 27 13.51 -4.83 -0.62
N ASP A 28 13.83 -5.42 0.54
CA ASP A 28 15.12 -5.20 1.23
C ASP A 28 16.31 -5.67 0.37
N GLU A 29 16.14 -6.77 -0.37
CA GLU A 29 17.16 -7.31 -1.28
C GLU A 29 17.17 -6.63 -2.65
N ALA A 30 16.10 -5.90 -2.99
CA ALA A 30 15.94 -5.26 -4.28
C ALA A 30 16.87 -4.05 -4.47
N GLN A 31 17.49 -3.98 -5.65
CA GLN A 31 18.35 -2.85 -6.02
C GLN A 31 17.56 -1.57 -6.31
N VAL A 32 16.30 -1.71 -6.74
CA VAL A 32 15.43 -0.61 -7.16
C VAL A 32 14.20 -0.51 -6.27
N VAL A 33 13.75 0.71 -6.01
CA VAL A 33 12.46 0.96 -5.36
C VAL A 33 11.37 0.84 -6.41
N ALA A 34 10.38 -0.03 -6.16
CA ALA A 34 9.26 -0.25 -7.05
C ALA A 34 7.96 0.22 -6.39
N PRO A 35 7.37 1.35 -6.81
CA PRO A 35 6.07 1.77 -6.31
C PRO A 35 4.96 0.86 -6.83
N ILE A 36 3.98 0.61 -5.95
CA ILE A 36 2.81 -0.22 -6.18
C ILE A 36 1.59 0.69 -6.15
N LEU A 37 0.83 0.68 -7.25
CA LEU A 37 -0.45 1.35 -7.36
C LEU A 37 -1.55 0.30 -7.25
N LEU A 38 -2.45 0.46 -6.29
CA LEU A 38 -3.69 -0.30 -6.19
C LEU A 38 -4.85 0.67 -6.43
N SER A 39 -5.75 0.33 -7.35
CA SER A 39 -6.88 1.17 -7.71
C SER A 39 -8.12 0.34 -8.01
N SER A 40 -9.26 0.81 -7.52
CA SER A 40 -10.60 0.43 -7.93
C SER A 40 -11.28 1.63 -8.62
N SER A 41 -12.57 1.51 -8.95
CA SER A 41 -13.33 2.63 -9.53
C SER A 41 -13.48 3.82 -8.57
N ASN A 42 -13.39 3.58 -7.25
CA ASN A 42 -13.77 4.56 -6.22
C ASN A 42 -12.63 4.88 -5.24
N HIS A 43 -11.56 4.09 -5.25
CA HIS A 43 -10.44 4.25 -4.33
C HIS A 43 -9.12 3.92 -5.02
N ALA A 44 -8.06 4.64 -4.68
CA ALA A 44 -6.77 4.48 -5.31
C ALA A 44 -5.68 4.87 -4.31
N VAL A 45 -4.70 3.99 -4.16
CA VAL A 45 -3.60 4.15 -3.22
C VAL A 45 -2.29 3.81 -3.91
N CYS A 46 -1.24 4.56 -3.58
CA CYS A 46 0.11 4.29 -4.04
C CYS A 46 0.98 4.07 -2.81
N PHE A 47 1.83 3.04 -2.85
CA PHE A 47 2.79 2.81 -1.78
C PHE A 47 4.07 2.17 -2.30
N TYR A 48 5.17 2.38 -1.58
CA TYR A 48 6.44 1.73 -1.86
C TYR A 48 7.15 1.41 -0.55
N TYR A 49 8.10 0.47 -0.58
CA TYR A 49 8.91 0.16 0.57
C TYR A 49 10.18 1.01 0.60
N ASP A 50 10.39 1.77 1.68
CA ASP A 50 11.62 2.51 1.92
C ASP A 50 12.54 1.69 2.84
N LYS A 51 13.60 1.13 2.25
CA LYS A 51 14.61 0.32 2.95
C LYS A 51 15.47 1.09 3.95
N ASN A 52 15.54 2.42 3.86
CA ASN A 52 16.34 3.20 4.81
C ASN A 52 15.64 3.27 6.17
N ILE A 53 14.32 3.41 6.16
CA ILE A 53 13.49 3.48 7.37
C ILE A 53 12.75 2.17 7.67
N ARG A 54 12.82 1.19 6.77
CA ARG A 54 12.13 -0.11 6.83
C ARG A 54 10.63 0.04 7.06
N LYS A 55 10.00 0.92 6.28
CA LYS A 55 8.57 1.21 6.34
C LYS A 55 7.97 1.31 4.94
N TRP A 56 6.67 1.10 4.87
CA TRP A 56 5.88 1.42 3.69
C TRP A 56 5.55 2.90 3.68
N VAL A 57 5.96 3.61 2.64
CA VAL A 57 5.50 4.97 2.38
C VAL A 57 4.22 4.86 1.58
N TYR A 58 3.12 5.33 2.14
CA TYR A 58 1.75 5.20 1.63
C TYR A 58 1.14 6.56 1.31
N VAL A 59 0.41 6.63 0.21
CA VAL A 59 -0.39 7.78 -0.23
C VAL A 59 -1.77 7.30 -0.64
N ASP A 60 -2.80 7.89 -0.05
CA ASP A 60 -4.17 7.77 -0.55
C ASP A 60 -4.41 8.87 -1.58
N ILE A 61 -4.61 8.49 -2.84
CA ILE A 61 -4.74 9.46 -3.94
C ILE A 61 -6.03 10.29 -3.78
N ASN A 62 -7.04 9.75 -3.09
CA ASN A 62 -8.32 10.43 -2.87
C ASN A 62 -8.20 11.57 -1.85
N ASP A 63 -7.16 11.55 -1.01
CA ASP A 63 -6.91 12.64 -0.06
C ASP A 63 -6.59 13.96 -0.76
N PHE A 64 -6.05 13.94 -1.98
CA PHE A 64 -5.77 15.17 -2.73
C PHE A 64 -7.05 15.99 -2.97
N ALA A 65 -8.16 15.31 -3.27
CA ALA A 65 -9.46 15.95 -3.44
C ALA A 65 -10.13 16.26 -2.09
N ARG A 66 -9.98 15.36 -1.10
CA ARG A 66 -10.64 15.47 0.20
C ARG A 66 -10.01 16.52 1.13
N PHE A 67 -8.69 16.66 1.07
CA PHE A 67 -7.89 17.48 1.98
C PHE A 67 -6.83 18.29 1.22
N PRO A 68 -7.23 19.21 0.33
CA PRO A 68 -6.32 19.86 -0.63
C PRO A 68 -5.16 20.64 -0.02
N ASN A 69 -5.28 21.04 1.26
CA ASN A 69 -4.28 21.83 1.99
C ASN A 69 -3.51 21.01 3.03
N LEU A 70 -3.49 19.68 2.90
CA LEU A 70 -2.72 18.83 3.81
C LEU A 70 -1.22 19.12 3.64
N MET A 71 -0.52 19.32 4.75
CA MET A 71 0.92 19.63 4.73
C MET A 71 1.77 18.48 4.16
N SER A 72 1.30 17.24 4.26
CA SER A 72 1.89 16.07 3.65
C SER A 72 0.84 14.99 3.43
N TYR A 73 0.87 14.33 2.28
CA TYR A 73 -0.01 13.22 1.93
C TYR A 73 0.64 11.84 2.12
N THR A 74 1.92 11.82 2.48
CA THR A 74 2.66 10.57 2.72
C THR A 74 2.50 10.13 4.16
N ARG A 75 2.29 8.82 4.37
CA ARG A 75 2.22 8.20 5.69
C ARG A 75 3.21 7.04 5.73
N GLU A 76 3.94 6.91 6.83
CA GLU A 76 4.84 5.78 7.07
C GLU A 76 4.08 4.69 7.84
N LEU A 77 3.96 3.51 7.25
CA LEU A 77 3.18 2.40 7.78
C LEU A 77 4.07 1.16 7.95
N ASP A 78 3.77 0.36 8.97
CA ASP A 78 4.21 -1.05 8.98
C ASP A 78 3.26 -1.92 8.14
N SER A 79 3.68 -3.15 7.82
CA SER A 79 2.89 -4.11 7.04
C SER A 79 1.44 -4.28 7.54
N ASN A 80 1.24 -4.30 8.86
CA ASN A 80 -0.08 -4.44 9.47
C ASN A 80 -0.96 -3.19 9.25
N SER A 81 -0.38 -2.00 9.40
CA SER A 81 -1.06 -0.72 9.18
C SER A 81 -1.36 -0.48 7.69
N LEU A 82 -0.47 -0.93 6.80
CA LEU A 82 -0.71 -0.93 5.35
C LEU A 82 -1.86 -1.89 4.99
N ALA A 83 -1.82 -3.12 5.50
CA ALA A 83 -2.89 -4.11 5.28
C ALA A 83 -4.25 -3.58 5.74
N LYS A 84 -4.33 -2.98 6.93
CA LYS A 84 -5.55 -2.32 7.41
C LYS A 84 -6.01 -1.20 6.48
N SER A 85 -5.09 -0.34 6.05
CA SER A 85 -5.41 0.81 5.18
C SER A 85 -5.97 0.35 3.82
N ILE A 86 -5.53 -0.78 3.29
CA ILE A 86 -6.06 -1.34 2.04
C ILE A 86 -7.36 -2.10 2.29
N PHE A 87 -7.40 -2.95 3.32
CA PHE A 87 -8.55 -3.82 3.60
C PHE A 87 -9.83 -3.05 3.92
N PHE A 88 -9.75 -1.91 4.62
CA PHE A 88 -10.94 -1.13 4.99
C PHE A 88 -11.44 -0.17 3.92
N PHE A 89 -10.60 0.27 2.98
CA PHE A 89 -10.96 1.31 2.01
C PHE A 89 -11.15 0.80 0.58
N THR A 90 -10.65 -0.40 0.24
CA THR A 90 -10.76 -0.95 -1.11
C THR A 90 -12.00 -1.84 -1.33
N PHE A 91 -12.70 -2.26 -0.27
CA PHE A 91 -13.86 -3.17 -0.35
C PHE A 91 -15.22 -2.53 -0.02
N VAL A 92 -15.36 -1.20 -0.15
CA VAL A 92 -16.63 -0.48 0.02
C VAL A 92 -17.08 0.16 -1.29
#